data_AF-A0A2M6YS34-F1
#
_entry.id   AF-A0A2M6YS34-F1
#
_cell.length_a   1.000
_cell.length_b   1.000
_cell.length_c   1.000
_cell.angle_alpha   90.00
_cell.angle_beta   90.00
_cell.angle_gamma   90.00
#
_symmetry.space_group_name_H-M   'P 1'
#
loop_
_entity.id
_entity.type
_entity.pdbx_description
1 polymer ?
#
loop_
_entity_poly.entity_id
_entity_poly.type
_entity_poly.pdbx_seq_one_letter_code
_entity_poly.pdbx_strand_id
1 'polypeptide(L)'
;MSNVKHQKLIFLFVLFLSLIAYHFFPSPVLAAKPRVWKTTQKSTATSAGRPTYSVKLRSDRRALNITFNNVNTANSVTYELTYLSGNLEKGVFGSILPKEGNYTTRSLLFGTCSKNVCTYHPNISGMQFKITAKLNTGKTLIKKYRVKV
;
A
#
# COMPACT_ATOMS: atom_id res chain seq x y z
N MET A 1 20.40 -77.40 -22.96
CA MET A 1 20.59 -76.38 -21.90
C MET A 1 21.37 -75.15 -22.41
N SER A 2 21.13 -74.68 -23.64
CA SER A 2 21.88 -73.57 -24.29
C SER A 2 21.05 -72.29 -24.52
N ASN A 3 19.72 -72.39 -24.60
CA ASN A 3 18.83 -71.26 -24.92
C ASN A 3 18.73 -70.21 -23.79
N VAL A 4 18.88 -70.63 -22.54
CA VAL A 4 18.74 -69.74 -21.36
C VAL A 4 19.93 -68.77 -21.23
N LYS A 5 21.12 -69.12 -21.73
CA LYS A 5 22.32 -68.25 -21.65
C LYS A 5 22.22 -67.06 -22.61
N HIS A 6 21.73 -67.27 -23.84
CA HIS A 6 21.53 -66.18 -24.79
C HIS A 6 20.37 -65.26 -24.37
N GLN A 7 19.29 -65.83 -23.81
CA GLN A 7 18.19 -65.04 -23.24
C GLN A 7 18.68 -64.08 -22.14
N LYS A 8 19.54 -64.56 -21.23
CA LYS A 8 20.11 -63.73 -20.15
C LYS A 8 21.05 -62.64 -20.67
N LEU A 9 21.82 -62.93 -21.72
CA LEU A 9 22.75 -61.96 -22.32
C LEU A 9 22.00 -60.83 -23.05
N ILE A 10 20.93 -61.16 -23.77
CA ILE A 10 20.05 -60.18 -24.43
C ILE A 10 19.36 -59.31 -23.38
N PHE A 11 18.87 -59.90 -22.29
CA PHE A 11 18.21 -59.16 -21.23
C PHE A 11 19.15 -58.18 -20.53
N LEU A 12 20.40 -58.59 -20.25
CA LEU A 12 21.43 -57.71 -19.69
C LEU A 12 21.81 -56.57 -20.64
N PHE A 13 21.88 -56.83 -21.95
CA PHE A 13 22.19 -55.83 -22.96
C PHE A 13 21.08 -54.78 -23.09
N VAL A 14 19.81 -55.19 -23.09
CA VAL A 14 18.66 -54.28 -23.11
C VAL A 14 18.57 -53.45 -21.83
N LEU A 15 18.83 -54.05 -20.67
CA LEU A 15 18.87 -53.34 -19.39
C LEU A 15 19.97 -52.28 -19.37
N PHE A 16 21.15 -52.61 -19.88
CA PHE A 16 22.28 -51.68 -19.99
C PHE A 16 21.98 -50.51 -20.94
N LEU A 17 21.37 -50.79 -22.10
CA LEU A 17 20.90 -49.75 -23.04
C LEU A 17 19.84 -48.83 -22.42
N SER A 18 18.93 -49.38 -21.60
CA SER A 18 17.90 -48.58 -20.91
C SER A 18 18.47 -47.64 -19.85
N LEU A 19 19.52 -48.07 -19.13
CA LEU A 19 20.22 -47.26 -18.14
C LEU A 19 21.01 -46.12 -18.77
N ILE A 20 21.66 -46.38 -19.91
CA ILE A 20 22.36 -45.34 -20.68
C ILE A 20 21.36 -44.30 -21.18
N ALA A 21 20.23 -44.71 -21.76
CA ALA A 21 19.21 -43.79 -22.25
C ALA A 21 18.70 -42.84 -21.14
N TYR A 22 18.59 -43.31 -19.90
CA TYR A 22 18.15 -42.49 -18.77
C TYR A 22 19.11 -41.33 -18.42
N HIS A 23 20.40 -41.47 -18.71
CA HIS A 23 21.41 -40.43 -18.48
C HIS A 23 21.45 -39.35 -19.58
N PHE A 24 20.82 -39.57 -20.73
CA PHE A 24 20.80 -38.61 -21.83
C PHE A 24 19.60 -37.65 -21.82
N PHE A 25 18.68 -37.76 -20.86
CA PHE A 25 17.55 -36.83 -20.72
C PHE A 25 17.86 -35.78 -19.64
N PRO A 26 18.33 -34.56 -20.01
CA PRO A 26 18.51 -33.49 -19.05
C PRO A 26 17.15 -33.04 -18.51
N SER A 27 16.97 -33.06 -17.19
CA SER A 27 15.82 -32.43 -16.55
C SER A 27 15.99 -30.90 -16.58
N PRO A 28 14.93 -30.12 -16.87
CA PRO A 28 15.01 -28.67 -16.85
C PRO A 28 15.19 -28.20 -15.40
N VAL A 29 16.35 -27.64 -15.10
CA VAL A 29 16.61 -26.97 -13.82
C VAL A 29 15.94 -25.62 -13.82
N LEU A 30 14.92 -25.44 -12.97
CA LEU A 30 14.26 -24.16 -12.75
C LEU A 30 15.18 -23.24 -11.94
N ALA A 31 16.03 -22.48 -12.62
CA ALA A 31 16.84 -21.45 -11.99
C ALA A 31 15.94 -20.27 -11.55
N ALA A 32 15.78 -20.09 -10.24
CA ALA A 32 15.10 -18.93 -9.68
C ALA A 32 15.90 -17.65 -10.02
N LYS A 33 15.30 -16.74 -10.79
CA LYS A 33 15.94 -15.48 -11.18
C LYS A 33 16.33 -14.66 -9.94
N PRO A 34 17.57 -14.14 -9.85
CA PRO A 34 17.98 -13.31 -8.72
C PRO A 34 17.10 -12.05 -8.63
N ARG A 35 16.61 -11.74 -7.42
CA ARG A 35 15.88 -10.50 -7.15
C ARG A 35 16.84 -9.34 -7.18
N VAL A 36 16.87 -8.61 -8.29
CA VAL A 36 17.54 -7.30 -8.36
C VAL A 36 16.65 -6.29 -7.65
N TRP A 37 17.10 -5.84 -6.47
CA TRP A 37 16.43 -4.74 -5.77
C TRP A 37 16.61 -3.46 -6.61
N LYS A 38 15.54 -3.02 -7.29
CA LYS A 38 15.54 -1.68 -7.88
C LYS A 38 15.58 -0.69 -6.72
N THR A 39 16.70 0.00 -6.56
CA THR A 39 16.77 1.19 -5.70
C THR A 39 15.74 2.18 -6.24
N THR A 40 14.59 2.26 -5.56
CA THR A 40 13.59 3.28 -5.82
C THR A 40 14.26 4.63 -5.62
N GLN A 41 14.63 5.29 -6.71
CA GLN A 41 15.06 6.67 -6.70
C GLN A 41 13.93 7.47 -6.06
N LYS A 42 14.15 7.90 -4.82
CA LYS A 42 13.23 8.79 -4.10
C LYS A 42 13.33 10.12 -4.82
N SER A 43 12.50 10.31 -5.86
CA SER A 43 12.42 11.62 -6.49
C SER A 43 11.93 12.59 -5.43
N THR A 44 12.78 13.52 -5.05
CA THR A 44 12.38 14.68 -4.28
C THR A 44 11.52 15.50 -5.22
N ALA A 45 10.23 15.16 -5.30
CA ALA A 45 9.31 15.92 -6.12
C ALA A 45 9.31 17.36 -5.60
N THR A 46 9.87 18.27 -6.39
CA THR A 46 9.86 19.71 -6.11
C THR A 46 8.40 20.10 -5.94
N SER A 47 8.01 20.39 -4.70
CA SER A 47 6.61 20.60 -4.30
C SER A 47 6.10 22.00 -4.66
N ALA A 48 6.85 22.74 -5.47
CA ALA A 48 6.60 24.15 -5.77
C ALA A 48 5.28 24.41 -6.52
N GLY A 49 4.65 23.38 -7.12
CA GLY A 49 3.42 23.52 -7.89
C GLY A 49 2.23 22.68 -7.41
N ARG A 50 2.27 22.10 -6.20
CA ARG A 50 1.16 21.31 -5.68
C ARG A 50 1.08 21.37 -4.15
N PRO A 51 -0.11 21.17 -3.55
CA PRO A 51 -0.22 21.12 -2.12
C PRO A 51 0.50 19.89 -1.56
N THR A 52 1.04 20.03 -0.34
CA THR A 52 1.63 18.92 0.40
C THR A 52 0.90 18.73 1.71
N TYR A 53 0.96 17.50 2.23
CA TYR A 53 0.19 17.11 3.40
C TYR A 53 1.04 16.25 4.33
N SER A 54 0.96 16.56 5.62
CA SER A 54 1.46 15.73 6.70
C SER A 54 0.27 15.24 7.51
N VAL A 55 0.15 13.93 7.68
CA VAL A 55 -0.94 13.28 8.41
C VAL A 55 -0.32 12.50 9.55
N LYS A 56 -0.73 12.81 10.79
CA LYS A 56 -0.20 12.17 11.99
C LYS A 56 -1.35 11.81 12.94
N LEU A 57 -1.38 10.56 13.36
CA LEU A 57 -2.22 10.14 14.48
C LEU A 57 -1.69 10.83 15.73
N ARG A 58 -2.59 11.47 16.51
CA ARG A 58 -2.22 12.12 17.76
C ARG A 58 -1.74 11.06 18.76
N SER A 59 -0.86 11.45 19.68
CA SER A 59 -0.24 10.54 20.66
C SER A 59 -1.26 9.78 21.52
N ASP A 60 -2.37 10.42 21.88
CA ASP A 60 -3.49 9.84 22.62
C ASP A 60 -4.42 8.98 21.76
N ARG A 61 -4.15 8.85 20.45
CA ARG A 61 -4.96 8.14 19.45
C ARG A 61 -6.43 8.59 19.35
N ARG A 62 -6.76 9.79 19.82
CA ARG A 62 -8.13 10.35 19.81
C ARG A 62 -8.39 11.36 18.69
N ALA A 63 -7.36 11.68 17.90
CA ALA A 63 -7.49 12.58 16.77
C ALA A 63 -6.49 12.25 15.66
N LEU A 64 -6.85 12.64 14.44
CA LEU A 64 -5.93 12.73 13.31
C LEU A 64 -5.56 14.20 13.08
N ASN A 65 -4.28 14.52 13.21
CA ASN A 65 -3.77 15.85 12.92
C ASN A 65 -3.26 15.92 11.49
N ILE A 66 -3.76 16.89 10.74
CA ILE A 66 -3.39 17.12 9.34
C ILE A 66 -2.86 18.52 9.18
N THR A 67 -1.69 18.62 8.57
CA THR A 67 -1.09 19.88 8.12
C THR A 67 -1.16 19.92 6.61
N PHE A 68 -1.71 21.01 6.08
CA PHE A 68 -1.79 21.31 4.66
C PHE A 68 -0.84 22.47 4.36
N ASN A 69 0.05 22.30 3.38
CA ASN A 69 0.94 23.35 2.89
C ASN A 69 0.74 23.56 1.38
N ASN A 70 1.15 24.70 0.85
CA ASN A 70 1.07 25.02 -0.58
C ASN A 70 -0.37 24.96 -1.10
N VAL A 71 -1.35 25.27 -0.24
CA VAL A 71 -2.79 25.14 -0.55
C VAL A 71 -3.21 26.14 -1.63
N ASN A 72 -2.52 27.28 -1.74
CA ASN A 72 -2.72 28.30 -2.76
C ASN A 72 -2.47 27.80 -4.20
N THR A 73 -1.77 26.67 -4.38
CA THR A 73 -1.56 26.04 -5.69
C THR A 73 -2.77 25.23 -6.17
N ALA A 74 -3.80 25.11 -5.33
CA ALA A 74 -5.07 24.46 -5.64
C ALA A 74 -6.23 25.45 -5.56
N ASN A 75 -7.32 25.16 -6.27
CA ASN A 75 -8.58 25.89 -6.17
C ASN A 75 -9.38 25.44 -4.94
N SER A 76 -9.23 24.16 -4.58
CA SER A 76 -9.86 23.56 -3.39
C SER A 76 -9.13 22.30 -2.98
N VAL A 77 -9.12 22.03 -1.67
CA VAL A 77 -8.68 20.77 -1.11
C VAL A 77 -9.82 20.22 -0.25
N THR A 78 -10.31 19.03 -0.56
CA THR A 78 -11.28 18.32 0.27
C THR A 78 -10.62 17.14 0.94
N TYR A 79 -11.13 16.77 2.11
CA TYR A 79 -10.65 15.63 2.85
C TYR A 79 -11.81 14.83 3.45
N GLU A 80 -11.56 13.54 3.57
CA GLU A 80 -12.49 12.55 4.07
C GLU A 80 -11.73 11.58 4.96
N LEU A 81 -12.21 11.44 6.19
CA LEU A 81 -11.78 10.45 7.15
C LEU A 81 -12.94 9.48 7.35
N THR A 82 -12.69 8.18 7.23
CA THR A 82 -13.62 7.12 7.63
C THR A 82 -12.92 6.16 8.59
N TYR A 83 -13.66 5.66 9.56
CA TYR A 83 -13.18 4.70 10.56
C TYR A 83 -14.34 3.92 11.17
N LEU A 84 -14.04 2.79 11.79
CA LEU A 84 -14.99 2.01 12.57
C LEU A 84 -14.85 2.36 14.04
N SER A 85 -15.98 2.47 14.75
CA SER A 85 -16.08 2.53 16.21
C SER A 85 -16.85 1.29 16.65
N GLY A 86 -16.14 0.21 16.99
CA GLY A 86 -16.75 -1.12 17.08
C GLY A 86 -17.27 -1.55 15.71
N ASN A 87 -18.59 -1.75 15.58
CA ASN A 87 -19.23 -2.19 14.32
C ASN A 87 -19.91 -1.04 13.54
N LEU A 88 -19.79 0.21 14.01
CA LEU A 88 -20.41 1.37 13.38
C LEU A 88 -19.37 2.17 12.59
N GLU A 89 -19.65 2.42 11.31
CA GLU A 89 -18.85 3.33 10.50
C GLU A 89 -19.12 4.79 10.91
N LYS A 90 -18.04 5.54 11.04
CA LYS A 90 -18.02 6.96 11.37
C LYS A 90 -17.09 7.67 10.41
N GLY A 91 -17.28 8.97 10.24
CA GLY A 91 -16.41 9.74 9.38
C GLY A 91 -16.49 11.23 9.60
N VAL A 92 -15.54 11.94 9.00
CA VAL A 92 -15.47 13.39 8.98
C VAL A 92 -15.13 13.82 7.58
N PHE A 93 -15.91 14.76 7.06
CA PHE A 93 -15.70 15.38 5.76
C PHE A 93 -15.44 16.86 5.96
N GLY A 94 -14.55 17.42 5.15
CA GLY A 94 -14.31 18.84 5.15
C GLY A 94 -13.57 19.32 3.93
N SER A 95 -13.37 20.63 3.89
CA SER A 95 -12.64 21.32 2.83
C SER A 95 -11.74 22.39 3.43
N ILE A 96 -10.74 22.76 2.62
CA ILE A 96 -9.86 23.89 2.81
C ILE A 96 -9.90 24.67 1.51
N LEU A 97 -10.19 25.96 1.64
CA LEU A 97 -10.10 26.91 0.55
C LEU A 97 -8.74 27.63 0.58
N PRO A 98 -8.19 27.99 -0.58
CA PRO A 98 -6.90 28.70 -0.68
C PRO A 98 -6.82 30.00 0.11
N LYS A 99 -7.97 30.67 0.24
CA LYS A 99 -8.13 31.91 1.01
C LYS A 99 -7.92 31.74 2.51
N GLU A 100 -7.95 30.51 3.03
CA GLU A 100 -7.67 30.21 4.45
C GLU A 100 -6.16 30.28 4.76
N GLY A 101 -5.31 30.43 3.74
CA GLY A 101 -3.87 30.59 3.89
C GLY A 101 -3.08 29.47 3.21
N ASN A 102 -1.79 29.73 3.03
CA ASN A 102 -0.88 28.77 2.39
C ASN A 102 -0.55 27.57 3.29
N TYR A 103 -0.67 27.77 4.61
CA TYR A 103 -0.42 26.81 5.66
C TYR A 103 -1.66 26.74 6.53
N THR A 104 -2.22 25.55 6.75
CA THR A 104 -3.33 25.36 7.68
C THR A 104 -3.32 23.98 8.30
N THR A 105 -3.91 23.87 9.49
CA THR A 105 -3.98 22.63 10.25
C THR A 105 -5.42 22.30 10.61
N ARG A 106 -5.74 21.01 10.58
CA ARG A 106 -7.02 20.46 11.06
C ARG A 106 -6.75 19.31 12.00
N SER A 107 -7.49 19.26 13.11
CA SER A 107 -7.50 18.14 14.03
C SER A 107 -8.87 17.48 13.93
N LEU A 108 -8.91 16.25 13.42
CA LEU A 108 -10.14 15.48 13.27
C LEU A 108 -10.28 14.58 14.48
N LEU A 109 -11.13 14.95 15.43
CA LEU A 109 -11.39 14.20 16.65
C LEU A 109 -12.23 12.95 16.35
N PHE A 110 -11.90 11.83 16.99
CA PHE A 110 -12.68 10.60 16.92
C PHE A 110 -13.75 10.60 18.00
N GLY A 111 -14.74 11.47 17.84
CA GLY A 111 -15.76 11.67 18.86
C GLY A 111 -16.62 12.88 18.57
N THR A 112 -17.46 13.22 19.53
CA THR A 112 -18.30 14.41 19.52
C THR A 112 -17.88 15.32 20.66
N CYS A 113 -17.88 16.63 20.41
CA CYS A 113 -17.58 17.62 21.44
C CYS A 113 -18.76 18.60 21.54
N SER A 114 -19.15 18.90 22.77
CA SER A 114 -20.12 19.95 23.06
C SER A 114 -19.52 20.89 24.10
N LYS A 115 -19.40 22.17 23.74
CA LYS A 115 -18.67 23.18 24.51
C LYS A 115 -17.24 22.72 24.77
N ASN A 116 -16.93 22.32 26.01
CA ASN A 116 -15.59 21.94 26.46
C ASN A 116 -15.45 20.45 26.81
N VAL A 117 -16.49 19.65 26.60
CA VAL A 117 -16.49 18.21 26.92
C VAL A 117 -16.55 17.41 25.63
N CYS A 118 -15.59 16.51 25.44
CA CYS A 118 -15.54 15.60 24.30
C CYS A 118 -15.78 14.17 24.75
N THR A 119 -16.72 13.50 24.09
CA THR A 119 -16.96 12.07 24.22
C THR A 119 -16.30 11.35 23.05
N TYR A 120 -15.29 10.54 23.35
CA TYR A 120 -14.52 9.83 22.34
C TYR A 120 -15.16 8.49 21.99
N HIS A 121 -15.09 8.14 20.72
CA HIS A 121 -15.55 6.86 20.19
C HIS A 121 -14.59 5.73 20.60
N PRO A 122 -15.07 4.61 21.16
CA PRO A 122 -14.24 3.49 21.55
C PRO A 122 -13.93 2.55 20.37
N ASN A 123 -12.90 1.71 20.52
CA ASN A 123 -12.57 0.60 19.60
C ASN A 123 -12.39 1.06 18.15
N ILE A 124 -11.55 2.07 17.95
CA ILE A 124 -11.28 2.64 16.63
C ILE A 124 -10.47 1.67 15.77
N SER A 125 -10.97 1.36 14.57
CA SER A 125 -10.25 0.50 13.63
C SER A 125 -10.55 0.85 12.16
N GLY A 126 -9.84 0.21 11.23
CA GLY A 126 -10.14 0.32 9.79
C GLY A 126 -9.95 1.72 9.19
N MET A 127 -9.15 2.58 9.81
CA MET A 127 -9.06 4.00 9.45
C MET A 127 -8.52 4.25 8.04
N GLN A 128 -9.28 5.02 7.26
CA GLN A 128 -8.91 5.47 5.93
C GLN A 128 -9.03 6.99 5.86
N PHE A 129 -7.99 7.63 5.31
CA PHE A 129 -8.00 9.06 5.11
C PHE A 129 -7.67 9.39 3.66
N LYS A 130 -8.47 10.23 3.04
CA LYS A 130 -8.36 10.62 1.64
C LYS A 130 -8.34 12.13 1.54
N ILE A 131 -7.38 12.65 0.80
CA ILE A 131 -7.30 14.07 0.42
C ILE A 131 -7.45 14.16 -1.09
N THR A 132 -8.30 15.06 -1.55
CA THR A 132 -8.48 15.37 -2.97
C THR A 132 -8.21 16.86 -3.17
N ALA A 133 -7.26 17.21 -4.02
CA ALA A 133 -6.97 18.60 -4.38
C ALA A 133 -7.25 18.84 -5.86
N LYS A 134 -8.06 19.86 -6.15
CA LYS A 134 -8.25 20.37 -7.50
C LYS A 134 -7.25 21.50 -7.73
N LEU A 135 -6.21 21.26 -8.52
CA LEU A 135 -5.14 22.23 -8.77
C LEU A 135 -5.65 23.40 -9.62
N ASN A 136 -4.94 24.53 -9.56
CA ASN A 136 -5.22 25.70 -10.41
C ASN A 136 -5.06 25.37 -11.90
N THR A 137 -4.23 24.36 -12.21
CA THR A 137 -4.03 23.83 -13.57
C THR A 137 -5.19 22.96 -14.08
N GLY A 138 -6.25 22.77 -13.29
CA GLY A 138 -7.39 21.90 -13.60
C GLY A 138 -7.17 20.42 -13.28
N LYS A 139 -5.93 20.00 -13.01
CA LYS A 139 -5.61 18.61 -12.62
C LYS A 139 -6.15 18.29 -11.22
N THR A 140 -6.60 17.06 -11.01
CA THR A 140 -7.00 16.57 -9.69
C THR A 140 -5.95 15.62 -9.12
N LEU A 141 -5.51 15.88 -7.90
CA LEU A 141 -4.62 15.00 -7.14
C LEU A 141 -5.41 14.31 -6.03
N ILE A 142 -5.26 13.00 -5.92
CA ILE A 142 -5.87 12.21 -4.84
C ILE A 142 -4.75 11.51 -4.07
N LYS A 143 -4.76 11.67 -2.75
CA LYS A 143 -3.83 10.98 -1.86
C LYS A 143 -4.60 10.23 -0.78
N LYS A 144 -4.41 8.91 -0.74
CA LYS A 144 -5.03 8.01 0.22
C LYS A 144 -4.00 7.57 1.26
N TYR A 145 -4.43 7.47 2.50
CA TYR A 145 -3.64 7.04 3.65
C TYR A 145 -4.40 5.93 4.36
N ARG A 146 -3.70 4.84 4.64
CA ARG A 146 -4.18 3.82 5.58
C ARG A 146 -3.49 4.09 6.90
N VAL A 147 -4.21 4.66 7.84
CA VAL A 147 -3.66 5.05 9.14
C VAL A 147 -3.74 3.83 10.06
N LYS A 148 -2.60 3.40 10.59
CA LYS A 148 -2.56 2.33 11.59
C LYS A 148 -2.91 2.94 12.95
N VAL A 149 -4.02 2.47 13.51
CA VAL A 149 -4.54 2.86 14.82
C VAL A 149 -3.97 1.93 15.89
#